data_AF-A0A9N7R748-F1
#
_entry.id   AF-A0A9N7R748-F1
#
_cell.length_a   1.000
_cell.length_b   1.000
_cell.length_c   1.000
_cell.angle_alpha   90.00
_cell.angle_beta   90.00
_cell.angle_gamma   90.00
#
_symmetry.space_group_name_H-M   'P 1'
#
loop_
_entity.id
_entity.type
_entity.pdbx_description
1 polymer ?
#
loop_
_entity_poly.entity_id
_entity_poly.type
_entity_poly.pdbx_seq_one_letter_code
_entity_poly.pdbx_strand_id
1 'polypeptide(L)'
;MNRIIFWATVFDPRDKFEFMEYSLSEMYGAEQGVALFESVKNGLFELFTEYERKYQPNVEDDNRGSSSSVSHVIDDFNSEKVMKKPVNRLKARYEKHKLESGSGRIKKTELQVYLDEEVLEDCEDLDVLKWWKINSGRFPFFRDWHVIF
;
A
#
# COMPACT_ATOMS: atom_id res chain seq x y z
N MET A 1 10.14 17.10 18.65
CA MET A 1 9.12 17.74 17.78
C MET A 1 8.02 16.72 17.53
N ASN A 2 6.75 17.09 17.67
CA ASN A 2 5.64 16.20 17.30
C ASN A 2 5.53 16.18 15.77
N ARG A 3 5.76 15.03 15.13
CA ARG A 3 5.75 14.90 13.66
C ARG A 3 4.35 14.74 13.07
N ILE A 4 3.38 14.36 13.91
CA ILE A 4 2.00 14.09 13.49
C ILE A 4 1.34 15.33 12.88
N ILE A 5 1.60 16.50 13.46
CA ILE A 5 1.04 17.77 12.97
C ILE A 5 1.47 18.07 11.53
N PHE A 6 2.67 17.65 11.14
CA PHE A 6 3.16 17.81 9.79
C PHE A 6 2.56 16.75 8.87
N TRP A 7 2.51 15.49 9.32
CA TRP A 7 1.90 14.43 8.51
C TRP A 7 0.43 14.71 8.18
N ALA A 8 -0.32 15.33 9.09
CA ALA A 8 -1.70 15.75 8.83
C ALA A 8 -1.82 16.68 7.61
N THR A 9 -0.85 17.57 7.37
CA THR A 9 -0.87 18.46 6.20
C THR A 9 -0.57 17.71 4.90
N VAL A 10 0.21 16.63 4.94
CA VAL A 10 0.49 15.79 3.75
C VAL A 10 -0.79 15.10 3.25
N PHE A 11 -1.70 14.76 4.17
CA PHE A 11 -2.97 14.12 3.84
C PHE A 11 -4.04 15.10 3.34
N ASP A 12 -3.70 16.38 3.18
CA ASP A 12 -4.50 17.29 2.34
C ASP A 12 -4.12 17.07 0.86
N PRO A 13 -5.06 16.64 0.01
CA PRO A 13 -4.79 16.33 -1.39
C PRO A 13 -4.47 17.55 -2.27
N ARG A 14 -4.60 18.78 -1.74
CA ARG A 14 -4.24 20.03 -2.45
C ARG A 14 -2.75 20.38 -2.35
N ASP A 15 -2.12 19.98 -1.26
CA ASP A 15 -0.85 20.58 -0.81
C ASP A 15 0.28 19.54 -0.68
N LYS A 16 -0.06 18.35 -0.17
CA LYS A 16 0.85 17.19 -0.01
C LYS A 16 2.23 17.60 0.55
N PHE A 17 3.32 17.12 -0.04
CA PHE A 17 4.68 17.45 0.39
C PHE A 17 5.18 18.79 -0.13
N GLU A 18 4.64 19.27 -1.25
CA GLU A 18 5.09 20.49 -1.92
C GLU A 18 4.90 21.71 -1.00
N PHE A 19 3.71 21.84 -0.41
CA PHE A 19 3.43 22.91 0.55
C PHE A 19 4.22 22.77 1.84
N MET A 20 4.46 21.55 2.32
CA MET A 20 5.23 21.32 3.55
C MET A 20 6.69 21.74 3.38
N GLU A 21 7.33 21.32 2.28
CA GLU A 21 8.73 21.66 2.00
C GLU A 21 8.91 23.17 1.89
N TYR A 22 7.98 23.83 1.20
CA TYR A 22 7.91 25.29 1.12
C TYR A 22 7.75 25.92 2.52
N SER A 23 6.73 25.51 3.28
CA SER A 23 6.42 26.08 4.61
C SER A 23 7.57 25.92 5.60
N LEU A 24 8.24 24.76 5.60
CA LEU A 24 9.37 24.51 6.48
C LEU A 24 10.59 25.33 6.10
N SER A 25 10.86 25.48 4.80
CA SER A 25 11.93 26.33 4.28
C SER A 25 11.70 27.81 4.63
N GLU A 26 10.46 28.30 4.53
CA GLU A 26 10.13 29.69 4.89
C GLU A 26 10.24 29.95 6.40
N MET A 27 9.80 29.01 7.24
CA MET A 27 9.80 29.19 8.70
C MET A 27 11.18 29.03 9.34
N TYR A 28 12.01 28.11 8.82
CA TYR A 28 13.26 27.70 9.46
C TYR A 28 14.51 28.06 8.64
N GLY A 29 14.34 28.60 7.43
CA GLY A 29 15.41 28.89 6.49
C GLY A 29 15.73 27.70 5.58
N ALA A 30 16.39 27.97 4.45
CA ALA A 30 16.60 26.99 3.38
C ALA A 30 17.39 25.74 3.82
N GLU A 31 18.37 25.86 4.72
CA GLU A 31 19.18 24.71 5.14
C GLU A 31 18.46 23.88 6.21
N GLN A 32 18.02 24.53 7.29
CA GLN A 32 17.37 23.85 8.42
C GLN A 32 15.96 23.35 8.04
N GLY A 33 15.23 24.10 7.21
CA GLY A 33 13.90 23.72 6.72
C GLY A 33 13.94 22.47 5.84
N VAL A 34 14.89 22.38 4.90
CA VAL A 34 15.08 21.18 4.07
C VAL A 34 15.49 19.98 4.92
N ALA A 35 16.41 20.15 5.88
CA ALA A 35 16.79 19.07 6.79
C ALA A 35 15.61 18.57 7.64
N LEU A 36 14.75 19.49 8.09
CA LEU A 36 13.56 19.16 8.85
C LEU A 36 12.51 18.45 8.00
N PHE A 37 12.29 18.92 6.77
CA PHE A 37 11.39 18.31 5.80
C PHE A 37 11.80 16.86 5.53
N GLU A 38 13.06 16.61 5.20
CA GLU A 38 13.56 15.25 4.96
C GLU A 38 13.40 14.36 6.20
N SER A 39 13.62 14.89 7.41
CA SER A 39 13.37 14.14 8.66
C SER A 39 11.90 13.74 8.84
N VAL A 40 10.97 14.66 8.56
CA VAL A 40 9.52 14.43 8.68
C VAL A 40 9.02 13.45 7.60
N LYS A 41 9.45 13.66 6.35
CA LYS A 41 9.14 12.83 5.18
C LYS A 41 9.59 11.39 5.38
N ASN A 42 10.86 11.17 5.75
CA ASN A 42 11.38 9.82 6.01
C ASN A 42 10.62 9.15 7.16
N GLY A 43 10.32 9.89 8.23
CA GLY A 43 9.49 9.39 9.32
C GLY A 43 8.08 8.95 8.89
N LEU A 44 7.45 9.64 7.93
CA LEU A 44 6.15 9.25 7.40
C LEU A 44 6.23 7.94 6.60
N PHE A 45 7.24 7.82 5.73
CA PHE A 45 7.45 6.60 4.95
C PHE A 45 7.76 5.39 5.84
N GLU A 46 8.62 5.55 6.84
CA GLU A 46 8.93 4.49 7.81
C GLU A 46 7.68 4.04 8.56
N LEU A 47 6.91 5.00 9.07
CA LEU A 47 5.67 4.75 9.79
C LEU A 47 4.65 3.99 8.92
N PHE A 48 4.44 4.44 7.69
CA PHE A 48 3.50 3.81 6.78
C PHE A 48 3.95 2.39 6.38
N THR A 49 5.26 2.22 6.14
CA THR A 49 5.85 0.91 5.84
C THR A 49 5.67 -0.08 6.99
N GLU A 50 5.87 0.37 8.23
CA GLU A 50 5.62 -0.45 9.43
C GLU A 50 4.14 -0.82 9.57
N TYR A 51 3.24 0.12 9.28
CA TYR A 51 1.82 -0.15 9.32
C TYR A 51 1.38 -1.17 8.27
N GLU A 52 1.78 -0.98 7.01
CA GLU A 52 1.50 -1.95 5.96
C GLU A 52 2.03 -3.32 6.36
N ARG A 53 3.28 -3.42 6.83
CA ARG A 53 3.86 -4.70 7.29
C ARG A 53 3.05 -5.35 8.41
N LYS A 54 2.50 -4.57 9.35
CA LYS A 54 1.76 -5.10 10.52
C LYS A 54 0.35 -5.55 10.16
N TYR A 55 -0.31 -4.88 9.23
CA TYR A 55 -1.72 -5.09 8.88
C TYR A 55 -1.93 -5.70 7.49
N GLN A 56 -0.85 -5.97 6.76
CA GLN A 56 -0.91 -6.76 5.54
C GLN A 56 -1.50 -8.13 5.91
N PRO A 57 -2.58 -8.57 5.25
CA PRO A 57 -3.15 -9.87 5.53
C PRO A 57 -2.06 -10.91 5.30
N ASN A 58 -1.71 -11.66 6.34
CA ASN A 58 -0.95 -12.89 6.18
C ASN A 58 -1.75 -13.73 5.20
N VAL A 59 -1.27 -13.81 3.96
CA VAL A 59 -1.63 -14.94 3.11
C VAL A 59 -0.92 -16.09 3.79
N GLU A 60 -1.60 -16.72 4.75
CA GLU A 60 -1.18 -17.99 5.30
C GLU A 60 -0.98 -18.89 4.09
N ASP A 61 0.28 -19.22 3.84
CA ASP A 61 0.68 -20.22 2.85
C ASP A 61 0.14 -21.54 3.38
N ASP A 62 -1.10 -21.83 2.99
CA ASP A 62 -1.90 -22.98 3.40
C ASP A 62 -1.38 -24.24 2.70
N ASN A 63 -0.08 -24.50 2.87
CA ASN A 63 0.61 -25.66 2.34
C ASN A 63 1.35 -26.38 3.48
N ARG A 64 0.60 -26.69 4.54
CA ARG A 64 1.01 -27.64 5.58
C ARG A 64 0.39 -29.01 5.32
N GLY A 65 1.25 -29.99 5.06
CA GLY A 65 1.01 -31.45 5.17
C GLY A 65 0.52 -32.12 3.89
N SER A 66 1.09 -33.21 3.38
CA SER A 66 1.76 -34.29 4.09
C SER A 66 2.77 -35.04 3.21
N SER A 67 3.98 -35.17 3.72
CA SER A 67 4.87 -36.29 3.41
C SER A 67 4.44 -37.49 4.26
N SER A 68 3.81 -38.49 3.65
CA SER A 68 3.75 -39.85 4.19
C SER A 68 3.62 -40.86 3.05
N SER A 69 4.67 -41.65 2.88
CA SER A 69 4.69 -42.86 2.06
C SER A 69 3.62 -43.85 2.51
N VAL A 70 2.99 -44.56 1.56
CA VAL A 70 2.74 -46.03 1.52
C VAL A 70 1.60 -46.36 0.52
N SER A 71 1.98 -47.13 -0.50
CA SER A 71 1.32 -48.23 -1.24
C SER A 71 -0.21 -48.27 -1.55
N HIS A 72 -0.47 -48.50 -2.86
CA HIS A 72 -1.51 -49.33 -3.52
C HIS A 72 -2.89 -49.54 -2.85
N VAL A 73 -4.00 -49.19 -3.55
CA VAL A 73 -4.85 -50.11 -4.37
C VAL A 73 -5.89 -49.32 -5.18
N ILE A 74 -6.36 -49.95 -6.27
CA ILE A 74 -7.34 -49.53 -7.29
C ILE A 74 -8.78 -49.61 -6.71
N ASP A 75 -9.68 -48.67 -7.02
CA ASP A 75 -10.98 -48.94 -7.69
C ASP A 75 -11.82 -47.66 -7.95
N ASP A 76 -12.84 -47.87 -8.76
CA ASP A 76 -13.50 -47.04 -9.76
C ASP A 76 -14.71 -46.21 -9.27
N PHE A 77 -15.17 -45.36 -10.20
CA PHE A 77 -16.48 -44.67 -10.33
C PHE A 77 -16.87 -43.43 -9.50
N ASN A 78 -17.05 -42.36 -10.31
CA ASN A 78 -18.11 -41.35 -10.28
C ASN A 78 -17.96 -40.09 -9.40
N SER A 79 -17.60 -38.97 -10.03
CA SER A 79 -18.28 -37.67 -9.84
C SER A 79 -17.71 -36.64 -10.81
N GLU A 80 -18.60 -36.02 -11.59
CA GLU A 80 -18.37 -34.84 -12.40
C GLU A 80 -17.49 -33.81 -11.67
N LYS A 81 -16.27 -33.59 -12.17
CA LYS A 81 -15.44 -32.46 -11.74
C LYS A 81 -15.20 -31.56 -12.93
N VAL A 82 -16.05 -30.53 -13.00
CA VAL A 82 -15.97 -29.38 -13.90
C VAL A 82 -14.51 -28.98 -14.09
N MET A 83 -14.00 -29.25 -15.28
CA MET A 83 -12.63 -29.01 -15.70
C MET A 83 -12.42 -27.49 -15.85
N LYS A 84 -12.14 -26.81 -14.72
CA LYS A 84 -11.78 -25.38 -14.73
C LYS A 84 -10.43 -25.22 -15.43
N LYS A 85 -10.50 -24.54 -16.58
CA LYS A 85 -9.57 -24.44 -17.71
C LYS A 85 -8.07 -24.20 -17.38
N PRO A 86 -7.14 -24.72 -18.20
CA PRO A 86 -5.68 -24.55 -18.07
C PRO A 86 -5.18 -23.10 -18.15
N VAL A 87 -6.02 -22.17 -18.62
CA VAL A 87 -5.74 -20.72 -18.70
C VAL A 87 -5.38 -20.12 -17.33
N ASN A 88 -6.00 -20.62 -16.25
CA ASN A 88 -5.70 -20.16 -14.89
C ASN A 88 -4.30 -20.58 -14.43
N ARG A 89 -3.82 -21.76 -14.87
CA ARG A 89 -2.47 -22.26 -14.53
C ARG A 89 -1.40 -21.48 -15.26
N LEU A 90 -1.62 -21.12 -16.53
CA LEU A 90 -0.69 -20.30 -17.29
C LEU A 90 -0.61 -18.88 -16.72
N LYS A 91 -1.75 -18.28 -16.37
CA LYS A 91 -1.80 -16.97 -15.71
C LYS A 91 -1.08 -16.99 -14.35
N ALA A 92 -1.31 -18.01 -13.52
CA ALA A 92 -0.61 -18.17 -12.26
C ALA A 92 0.91 -18.35 -12.42
N ARG A 93 1.34 -19.11 -13.43
CA ARG A 93 2.78 -19.28 -13.76
C ARG A 93 3.41 -17.97 -14.25
N TYR A 94 2.68 -17.19 -15.05
CA TYR A 94 3.12 -15.88 -15.51
C TYR A 94 3.25 -14.89 -14.34
N GLU A 95 2.28 -14.84 -13.43
CA GLU A 95 2.36 -13.99 -12.23
C GLU A 95 3.53 -14.39 -11.33
N LYS A 96 3.77 -15.70 -11.14
CA LYS A 96 4.93 -16.23 -10.41
C LYS A 96 6.25 -15.87 -11.10
N HIS A 97 6.36 -16.06 -12.41
CA HIS A 97 7.54 -15.69 -13.19
C HIS A 97 7.82 -14.18 -13.15
N LYS A 98 6.77 -13.33 -13.13
CA LYS A 98 6.90 -11.87 -13.01
C LYS A 98 7.47 -11.46 -11.64
N LEU A 99 7.07 -12.15 -10.57
CA LEU A 99 7.61 -11.96 -9.22
C LEU A 99 9.07 -12.44 -9.12
N GLU A 100 9.39 -13.61 -9.68
CA GLU A 100 10.72 -14.23 -9.63
C GLU A 100 11.76 -13.55 -10.53
N SER A 101 11.35 -12.99 -11.67
CA SER A 101 12.26 -12.37 -12.64
C SER A 101 12.74 -10.97 -12.26
N GLY A 102 12.41 -10.46 -11.05
CA GLY A 102 12.73 -9.09 -10.64
C GLY A 102 12.07 -7.99 -11.50
N SER A 103 11.20 -8.37 -12.43
CA SER A 103 10.42 -7.49 -13.30
C SER A 103 9.07 -7.10 -12.68
N GLY A 104 8.80 -7.56 -11.45
CA GLY A 104 7.80 -6.96 -10.60
C GLY A 104 8.25 -5.54 -10.30
N ARG A 105 7.68 -4.54 -11.00
CA ARG A 105 7.71 -3.14 -10.55
C ARG A 105 7.59 -3.17 -9.04
N ILE A 106 8.54 -2.57 -8.32
CA ILE A 106 8.40 -2.30 -6.89
C ILE A 106 6.97 -1.78 -6.74
N LYS A 107 6.10 -2.54 -6.06
CA LYS A 107 4.71 -2.15 -5.91
C LYS A 107 4.76 -0.86 -5.11
N LYS A 108 4.38 0.25 -5.72
CA LYS A 108 4.27 1.52 -5.00
C LYS A 108 3.33 1.30 -3.82
N THR A 109 3.72 1.77 -2.65
CA THR A 109 2.84 1.75 -1.47
C THR A 109 1.64 2.66 -1.71
N GLU A 110 0.54 2.48 -0.98
CA GLU A 110 -0.61 3.38 -1.12
C GLU A 110 -0.24 4.85 -0.88
N LEU A 111 0.66 5.10 0.08
CA LEU A 111 1.22 6.44 0.31
C LEU A 111 1.93 6.99 -0.92
N GLN A 112 2.76 6.19 -1.59
CA GLN A 112 3.43 6.63 -2.82
C GLN A 112 2.41 6.90 -3.93
N VAL A 113 1.42 6.04 -4.10
CA VAL A 113 0.34 6.24 -5.09
C VAL A 113 -0.38 7.56 -4.82
N TYR A 114 -0.78 7.83 -3.57
CA TYR A 114 -1.43 9.08 -3.19
C TYR A 114 -0.53 10.30 -3.47
N LEU A 115 0.75 10.22 -3.14
CA LEU A 115 1.70 11.32 -3.34
C LEU A 115 1.99 11.60 -4.82
N ASP A 116 1.95 10.56 -5.66
CA ASP A 116 2.16 10.68 -7.11
C ASP A 116 0.91 11.20 -7.86
N GLU A 117 -0.26 11.18 -7.24
CA GLU A 117 -1.46 11.76 -7.83
C GLU A 117 -1.30 13.28 -7.96
N GLU A 118 -1.91 13.86 -8.98
CA GLU A 118 -1.95 15.31 -9.12
C GLU A 118 -2.60 15.93 -7.87
N VAL A 119 -2.09 17.10 -7.48
CA VAL A 119 -2.75 17.91 -6.46
C VAL A 119 -4.11 18.35 -6.97
N LEU A 120 -5.10 18.39 -6.07
CA LEU A 120 -6.42 18.91 -6.45
C LEU A 120 -6.33 20.41 -6.69
N GLU A 121 -6.72 20.85 -7.88
CA GLU A 121 -6.86 22.28 -8.20
C GLU A 121 -7.78 22.98 -7.20
N ASP A 122 -7.41 24.21 -6.84
CA ASP A 122 -7.98 25.09 -5.78
C ASP A 122 -9.49 24.95 -5.56
N CYS A 123 -9.87 23.91 -4.83
CA CYS A 123 -11.23 23.67 -4.36
C CYS A 123 -11.33 24.28 -2.97
N GLU A 124 -11.72 25.57 -2.90
CA GLU A 124 -11.82 26.33 -1.64
C GLU A 124 -12.76 25.64 -0.61
N ASP A 125 -13.74 24.87 -1.08
CA ASP A 125 -14.73 24.16 -0.28
C ASP A 125 -14.41 22.66 -0.06
N LEU A 126 -13.16 22.24 -0.29
CA LEU A 126 -12.76 20.86 -0.10
C LEU A 126 -12.89 20.42 1.38
N ASP A 127 -13.86 19.54 1.63
CA ASP A 127 -13.91 18.74 2.84
C ASP A 127 -12.96 17.54 2.70
N VAL A 128 -11.75 17.67 3.28
CA VAL A 128 -10.70 16.64 3.26
C VAL A 128 -11.20 15.30 3.80
N LEU A 129 -12.02 15.30 4.86
CA LEU A 129 -12.54 14.06 5.45
C LEU A 129 -13.55 13.39 4.51
N LYS A 130 -14.43 14.18 3.87
CA LYS A 130 -15.34 13.67 2.86
C LYS A 130 -14.59 13.15 1.63
N TRP A 131 -13.50 13.80 1.22
CA TRP A 131 -12.65 13.34 0.13
C TRP A 131 -12.05 11.97 0.43
N TRP A 132 -11.44 11.79 1.60
CA TRP A 132 -10.90 10.49 2.02
C TRP A 132 -11.99 9.42 2.13
N LYS A 133 -13.17 9.76 2.62
CA LYS A 133 -14.31 8.85 2.67
C LYS A 133 -14.71 8.34 1.28
N ILE A 134 -14.78 9.23 0.30
CA ILE A 134 -15.11 8.87 -1.10
C ILE A 134 -13.99 8.02 -1.72
N ASN A 135 -12.72 8.32 -1.43
CA ASN A 135 -11.57 7.63 -1.99
C ASN A 135 -11.12 6.39 -1.20
N SER A 136 -11.77 6.06 -0.08
CA SER A 136 -11.42 4.93 0.79
C SER A 136 -11.38 3.57 0.08
N GLY A 137 -12.13 3.40 -1.02
CA GLY A 137 -12.08 2.19 -1.84
C GLY A 137 -10.79 2.05 -2.67
N ARG A 138 -10.14 3.18 -3.01
CA ARG A 138 -8.84 3.22 -3.70
C ARG A 138 -7.68 3.05 -2.74
N PHE A 139 -7.90 3.41 -1.48
CA PHE A 139 -6.89 3.44 -0.44
C PHE A 139 -7.33 2.67 0.82
N PRO A 140 -7.44 1.33 0.76
CA PRO A 140 -7.86 0.52 1.90
C PRO A 140 -6.92 0.59 3.10
N PHE A 141 -5.60 0.79 2.94
CA PHE A 141 -4.72 1.00 4.10
C PHE A 141 -4.98 2.37 4.75
N PHE A 142 -5.21 3.42 3.95
CA PHE A 142 -5.59 4.72 4.52
C PHE A 142 -6.96 4.71 5.19
N ARG A 143 -7.92 3.93 4.68
CA ARG A 143 -9.24 3.76 5.33
C ARG A 143 -9.11 3.27 6.77
N ASP A 144 -8.24 2.30 6.99
CA ASP A 144 -8.10 1.66 8.30
C ASP A 144 -7.06 2.41 9.17
N TRP A 145 -6.32 3.36 8.58
CA TRP A 145 -5.37 4.25 9.23
C TRP A 145 -6.05 5.33 10.10
N HIS A 146 -7.31 5.67 9.83
CA HIS A 146 -8.10 6.65 10.60
C HIS A 146 -8.30 6.26 12.08
N VAL A 147 -7.90 5.06 12.51
CA VAL A 147 -7.96 4.62 13.91
C VAL A 147 -6.75 5.14 14.71
N ILE A 148 -5.74 5.71 14.05
CA ILE A 148 -4.48 6.18 14.66
C ILE A 148 -4.46 7.72 14.84
N PHE A 149 -5.42 8.46 14.26
CA PHE A 149 -5.61 9.91 14.42
C PHE A 149 -7.05 10.22 14.82
#